data_AF-A0A6N7Z4H4-F1
#
_entry.id   AF-A0A6N7Z4H4-F1
#
_cell.length_a   1.000
_cell.length_b   1.000
_cell.length_c   1.000
_cell.angle_alpha   90.00
_cell.angle_beta   90.00
_cell.angle_gamma   90.00
#
_symmetry.space_group_name_H-M   'P 1'
#
loop_
_entity.id
_entity.type
_entity.pdbx_description
1 polymer ?
#
loop_
_entity_poly.entity_id
_entity_poly.type
_entity_poly.pdbx_seq_one_letter_code
_entity_poly.pdbx_strand_id
1 'polypeptide(L)' 'MTDQQYEVRVDGRLSERAQQAFGGYEDVRIVPAPAETVLYVAVTDEAHLQGILALLANLHLQVVSMKRIPELPR' A
#
# COMPACT_ATOMS: atom_id res chain seq x y z
N MET A 1 8.07 -19.48 -22.27
CA MET A 1 8.55 -18.18 -21.80
C MET A 1 7.62 -17.76 -20.67
N THR A 2 8.13 -17.51 -19.47
CA THR A 2 7.33 -17.09 -18.32
C THR A 2 6.88 -15.65 -18.55
N ASP A 3 5.57 -15.45 -18.69
CA ASP A 3 4.99 -14.12 -18.81
C ASP A 3 5.24 -13.36 -17.50
N GLN A 4 5.82 -12.16 -17.58
CA GLN A 4 6.18 -11.38 -16.39
C GLN A 4 4.98 -10.51 -16.00
N GLN A 5 4.51 -10.66 -14.77
CA GLN A 5 3.38 -9.89 -14.23
C GLN A 5 3.92 -8.76 -13.35
N TYR A 6 3.35 -7.56 -13.51
CA TYR A 6 3.79 -6.36 -12.81
C TYR A 6 2.63 -5.70 -12.07
N GLU A 7 2.88 -5.23 -10.85
CA GLU A 7 1.98 -4.32 -10.14
C GLU A 7 2.48 -2.89 -10.32
N VAL A 8 1.62 -2.01 -10.85
CA VAL A 8 1.93 -0.58 -11.03
C VAL A 8 0.98 0.24 -10.15
N ARG A 9 1.53 0.91 -9.14
CA ARG A 9 0.76 1.79 -8.24
C ARG A 9 0.95 3.24 -8.64
N VAL A 10 -0.16 3.95 -8.83
CA VAL A 10 -0.19 5.38 -9.17
C VAL A 10 -0.83 6.11 -8.00
N ASP A 11 -0.28 7.27 -7.64
CA ASP A 11 -0.84 8.11 -6.57
C ASP A 11 -2.22 8.67 -6.95
N GLY A 12 -3.11 8.76 -5.97
CA GLY A 12 -4.49 9.19 -6.16
C GLY A 12 -5.41 8.14 -6.80
N ARG A 13 -6.52 8.61 -7.37
CA ARG A 13 -7.52 7.77 -8.04
C ARG A 13 -7.55 8.10 -9.52
N LEU A 14 -7.55 7.07 -10.37
CA LEU A 14 -7.82 7.26 -11.79
C LEU A 14 -9.26 7.75 -11.96
N SER A 15 -9.43 8.90 -12.61
CA SER A 15 -10.76 9.37 -13.03
C SER A 15 -11.38 8.40 -14.04
N GLU A 16 -12.69 8.43 -14.22
CA GLU A 16 -13.36 7.58 -15.22
C GLU A 16 -12.75 7.75 -16.62
N ARG A 17 -12.44 8.99 -17.02
CA ARG A 17 -11.74 9.30 -18.28
C ARG A 17 -10.36 8.63 -18.35
N ALA A 18 -9.60 8.64 -17.26
CA ALA A 18 -8.28 7.99 -17.22
C ALA A 18 -8.40 6.46 -17.27
N GLN A 19 -9.40 5.87 -16.63
CA GLN A 19 -9.68 4.44 -16.70
C GLN A 19 -10.07 4.01 -18.13
N GLN A 20 -10.92 4.79 -18.80
CA GLN A 20 -11.34 4.53 -20.19
C GLN A 20 -10.17 4.53 -21.19
N ALA A 21 -9.10 5.29 -20.91
CA ALA A 21 -7.90 5.28 -21.77
C ALA A 21 -7.21 3.91 -21.83
N PHE A 22 -7.45 3.03 -20.85
CA PHE A 22 -6.96 1.65 -20.83
C PHE A 22 -7.94 0.65 -21.46
N GLY A 23 -9.10 1.08 -21.97
CA GLY A 23 -10.16 0.20 -22.46
C GLY A 23 -9.80 -0.72 -23.63
N GLY A 24 -8.66 -0.50 -24.30
CA GLY A 24 -8.13 -1.38 -25.36
C GLY A 24 -7.06 -2.38 -24.90
N TYR A 25 -6.70 -2.39 -23.61
CA TYR A 25 -5.66 -3.26 -23.05
C TYR A 25 -6.30 -4.38 -22.22
N GLU A 26 -6.44 -5.57 -22.79
CA GLU A 26 -7.10 -6.73 -22.14
C GLU A 26 -6.29 -7.33 -20.98
N ASP A 27 -4.98 -7.08 -20.96
CA ASP A 27 -4.02 -7.49 -19.95
C ASP A 27 -3.95 -6.54 -18.73
N VAL A 28 -4.62 -5.39 -18.81
CA VAL A 28 -4.63 -4.38 -17.76
C VAL A 28 -5.87 -4.53 -16.87
N ARG A 29 -5.63 -4.82 -15.59
CA ARG A 29 -6.67 -4.81 -14.55
C ARG A 29 -6.50 -3.62 -13.63
N ILE A 30 -7.43 -2.67 -13.69
CA ILE A 30 -7.46 -1.52 -12.78
C ILE A 30 -8.24 -1.90 -11.52
N VAL A 31 -7.59 -1.77 -10.37
CA VAL A 31 -8.21 -1.95 -9.05
C VAL A 31 -8.00 -0.67 -8.24
N PRO A 32 -9.04 -0.06 -7.66
CA PRO A 32 -8.88 1.07 -6.76
C PRO A 32 -8.05 0.65 -5.54
N ALA A 33 -6.92 1.32 -5.31
CA ALA A 33 -6.15 1.20 -4.08
C ALA A 33 -6.46 2.40 -3.17
N PRO A 34 -6.59 2.21 -1.84
CA PRO A 34 -6.73 3.34 -0.94
C PRO A 34 -5.42 4.14 -0.91
N ALA A 35 -5.53 5.46 -0.73
CA ALA A 35 -4.38 6.32 -0.48
C ALA A 35 -3.90 6.06 0.95
N GLU A 36 -2.99 5.10 1.10
CA GLU A 36 -2.42 4.70 2.38
C GLU A 36 -0.97 5.14 2.47
N THR A 37 -0.59 5.61 3.65
CA THR A 37 0.82 5.79 4.00
C THR A 37 1.33 4.49 4.59
N VAL A 38 2.32 3.88 3.92
CA VAL A 38 2.97 2.67 4.42
C VAL A 38 4.13 3.06 5.33
N LEU A 39 4.07 2.63 6.58
CA LEU A 39 5.14 2.81 7.57
C LEU A 39 5.94 1.51 7.68
N TYR A 40 7.19 1.55 7.25
CA TYR A 40 8.13 0.46 7.49
C TYR A 40 8.86 0.72 8.80
N VAL A 41 8.65 -0.16 9.79
CA VAL A 41 9.16 0.05 11.14
C VAL A 41 9.97 -1.14 11.61
N ALA A 42 11.21 -0.89 12.04
CA ALA A 42 12.05 -1.87 12.71
C ALA A 42 11.67 -1.94 14.19
N VAL A 43 10.89 -2.96 14.55
CA VAL A 43 10.44 -3.20 15.91
C VAL A 43 11.48 -4.05 16.66
N THR A 44 11.92 -3.58 17.83
CA THR A 44 12.88 -4.28 18.69
C THR A 44 12.21 -5.29 19.61
N ASP A 45 11.03 -4.95 20.11
CA ASP A 45 10.23 -5.71 21.07
C ASP A 45 8.76 -5.24 21.03
N GLU A 46 7.91 -5.90 21.79
CA GLU A 46 6.48 -5.59 21.83
C GLU A 46 6.19 -4.19 22.39
N ALA A 47 6.94 -3.71 23.40
CA ALA A 47 6.70 -2.40 23.99
C ALA A 47 6.98 -1.27 22.99
N HIS A 48 8.02 -1.42 22.17
CA HIS A 48 8.31 -0.51 21.06
C HIS A 48 7.16 -0.48 20.05
N LEU A 49 6.62 -1.63 19.63
CA LEU A 49 5.46 -1.68 18.73
C LEU A 49 4.23 -0.98 19.34
N GLN A 50 3.93 -1.24 20.61
CA GLN A 50 2.80 -0.60 21.29
C GLN A 50 2.97 0.93 21.35
N GLY A 51 4.19 1.43 21.55
CA GLY A 51 4.49 2.86 21.50
C GLY A 51 4.18 3.48 20.14
N ILE A 52 4.53 2.81 19.04
CA ILE A 52 4.23 3.26 17.67
C ILE A 52 2.71 3.28 17.44
N LEU A 53 1.99 2.22 17.84
CA LEU A 53 0.55 2.14 17.68
C LEU A 53 -0.17 3.23 18.50
N ALA A 54 0.29 3.50 19.71
CA ALA A 54 -0.23 4.59 20.55
C ALA A 54 0.01 5.96 19.90
N LEU A 55 1.17 6.19 19.28
CA LEU A 55 1.44 7.43 18.55
C LEU A 55 0.49 7.62 17.36
N LEU A 56 0.26 6.56 16.56
CA LEU A 56 -0.68 6.62 15.45
C LEU A 56 -2.11 6.91 15.94
N ALA A 57 -2.54 6.27 17.02
CA ALA A 57 -3.84 6.52 17.63
C ALA A 57 -3.98 7.98 18.14
N ASN A 58 -2.95 8.52 18.79
CA ASN A 58 -2.93 9.91 19.27
C ASN A 58 -2.99 10.94 18.12
N LEU A 59 -2.48 10.58 16.94
CA LEU A 59 -2.57 11.38 15.72
C LEU A 59 -3.90 11.16 14.96
N HIS A 60 -4.81 10.35 15.52
CA HIS A 60 -6.05 9.93 14.87
C HIS A 60 -5.83 9.24 13.51
N LEU A 61 -4.68 8.60 13.32
CA LEU A 61 -4.39 7.76 12.16
C LEU A 61 -4.88 6.34 12.42
N GLN A 62 -5.68 5.80 11.50
CA GLN A 62 -6.19 4.44 11.60
C GLN A 62 -5.25 3.44 10.95
N VAL A 63 -4.89 2.39 11.69
CA VAL A 63 -4.16 1.24 11.16
C VAL A 63 -5.16 0.28 10.52
N VAL A 64 -5.12 0.17 9.20
CA VAL A 64 -6.04 -0.69 8.42
C VAL A 64 -5.46 -2.08 8.13
N SER A 65 -4.13 -2.21 8.18
CA SER A 65 -3.43 -3.48 7.98
C SER A 65 -2.06 -3.44 8.66
N MET A 66 -1.63 -4.57 9.22
CA MET A 66 -0.29 -4.76 9.77
C MET A 66 0.21 -6.15 9.37
N LYS A 67 1.37 -6.22 8.72
CA LYS A 67 1.99 -7.47 8.29
C LYS A 67 3.48 -7.47 8.65
N ARG A 68 3.96 -8.60 9.20
CA ARG A 68 5.39 -8.82 9.38
C ARG A 68 6.05 -9.12 8.03
N ILE A 69 7.11 -8.40 7.71
CA ILE A 69 7.93 -8.59 6.49
C ILE A 69 9.31 -9.13 6.87
N PRO A 70 9.99 -9.86 5.94
CA PRO A 70 11.29 -10.45 6.24
C PRO A 70 12.42 -9.41 6.39
N GLU A 71 12.34 -8.29 5.66
CA GLU A 71 13.32 -7.20 5.69
C GLU A 71 12.66 -5.86 5.34
N LEU A 72 13.26 -4.74 5.77
CA LEU A 72 12.82 -3.41 5.38
C LEU A 72 13.15 -3.15 3.90
N PRO A 73 12.28 -2.47 3.13
CA PRO A 73 12.61 -2.04 1.78
C PRO A 73 13.77 -1.03 1.80
N ARG A 74 14.61 -1.08 0.77
CA ARG A 74 15.74 -0.17 0.57
C ARG A 74 15.33 1.11 -0.16
#